data_AF-A0A3D4E598-F1
#
_entry.id   AF-A0A3D4E598-F1
#
_cell.length_a   1.000
_cell.length_b   1.000
_cell.length_c   1.000
_cell.angle_alpha   90.00
_cell.angle_beta   90.00
_cell.angle_gamma   90.00
#
_symmetry.space_group_name_H-M   'P 1'
#
loop_
_entity.id
_entity.type
_entity.pdbx_description
1 polymer ?
#
loop_
_entity_poly.entity_id
_entity_poly.type
_entity_poly.pdbx_seq_one_letter_code
_entity_poly.pdbx_strand_id
1 'polypeptide(L)' 'MTKQEEKTPYTFNDLVNVMKALRTPETGCPWDLEQDFDSIAPYTIEEAYEV' A
#
# COMPACT_ATOMS: atom_id res chain seq x y z
N MET A 1 30.22 12.65 8.50
CA MET A 1 29.67 12.90 7.15
C MET A 1 29.30 11.54 6.57
N THR A 2 28.14 11.01 6.94
CA THR A 2 27.65 9.73 6.41
C THR A 2 27.22 9.96 4.97
N LYS A 3 27.82 9.20 4.04
CA LYS A 3 27.40 9.15 2.64
C LYS A 3 25.93 8.73 2.62
N GLN A 4 25.06 9.55 2.04
CA GLN A 4 23.70 9.12 1.73
C GLN A 4 23.80 8.06 0.64
N GLU A 5 23.34 6.85 0.93
CA GLU A 5 23.24 5.76 -0.03
C GLU A 5 22.26 6.17 -1.14
N GLU A 6 22.68 6.05 -2.40
CA GLU A 6 21.81 6.27 -3.56
C GLU A 6 20.72 5.20 -3.56
N LYS A 7 19.50 5.58 -3.14
CA LYS A 7 18.34 4.68 -3.14
C LYS A 7 17.89 4.44 -4.58
N THR A 8 17.90 3.19 -5.03
CA THR A 8 17.25 2.80 -6.28
C THR A 8 15.75 3.11 -6.23
N PRO A 9 15.14 3.61 -7.31
CA PRO A 9 13.72 3.91 -7.34
C PRO A 9 12.89 2.63 -7.15
N TYR A 10 11.82 2.74 -6.36
CA TYR A 10 10.87 1.64 -6.21
C TYR A 10 10.07 1.43 -7.49
N THR A 11 9.74 0.17 -7.73
CA THR A 11 8.91 -0.29 -8.84
C THR A 11 7.48 -0.52 -8.38
N PHE A 12 6.56 -0.68 -9.33
CA PHE A 12 5.20 -1.10 -9.02
C PHE A 12 5.14 -2.44 -8.29
N ASN A 13 6.04 -3.37 -8.60
CA ASN A 13 6.09 -4.68 -7.93
C ASN A 13 6.49 -4.55 -6.45
N ASP A 14 7.26 -3.53 -6.09
CA ASP A 14 7.58 -3.26 -4.68
C ASP A 14 6.32 -2.83 -3.92
N LEU A 15 5.45 -2.02 -4.53
CA LEU A 15 4.15 -1.67 -3.95
C LEU A 15 3.25 -2.92 -3.81
N VAL A 16 3.20 -3.78 -4.84
CA VAL A 16 2.44 -5.05 -4.76
C VAL A 16 2.94 -5.93 -3.61
N ASN A 17 4.25 -6.01 -3.39
CA ASN A 17 4.84 -6.76 -2.29
C ASN A 17 4.45 -6.17 -0.92
N VAL A 18 4.39 -4.84 -0.80
CA VAL A 18 3.91 -4.17 0.41
C VAL A 18 2.43 -4.50 0.65
N MET A 19 1.56 -4.36 -0.35
CA MET A 19 0.14 -4.67 -0.20
C MET A 19 -0.09 -6.14 0.17
N LYS A 20 0.71 -7.05 -0.38
CA LYS A 20 0.69 -8.48 -0.02
C LYS A 20 1.08 -8.70 1.44
N ALA A 21 2.12 -8.03 1.93
CA ALA A 21 2.56 -8.12 3.32
C ALA A 21 1.48 -7.58 4.27
N LEU A 22 0.89 -6.42 3.96
CA LEU A 22 -0.19 -5.82 4.76
C LEU A 22 -1.43 -6.72 4.86
N ARG A 23 -1.75 -7.47 3.80
CA ARG A 23 -2.92 -8.39 3.76
C ARG A 23 -2.57 -9.86 4.03
N THR A 24 -1.39 -10.16 4.58
CA THR A 24 -1.04 -11.54 4.95
C THR A 24 -1.84 -11.96 6.19
N PRO A 25 -2.57 -13.11 6.18
CA PRO A 25 -3.30 -13.57 7.36
C PRO A 25 -2.40 -13.71 8.61
N GLU A 26 -2.97 -13.48 9.78
CA GLU A 26 -2.33 -13.58 11.11
C GLU A 26 -1.19 -12.57 11.41
N THR A 27 -0.48 -12.11 10.39
CA THR A 27 0.75 -11.30 10.51
C THR A 27 0.67 -9.93 9.83
N GLY A 28 -0.35 -9.71 9.00
CA GLY A 28 -0.62 -8.45 8.33
C GLY A 28 -1.20 -7.38 9.24
N CYS A 29 -1.49 -6.23 8.65
CA CYS A 29 -2.15 -5.13 9.34
C CYS A 29 -3.62 -5.49 9.60
N PRO A 30 -4.13 -5.44 10.85
CA PRO A 30 -5.52 -5.78 11.15
C PRO A 30 -6.53 -4.97 10.34
N TRP A 31 -6.27 -3.67 10.16
CA TRP A 31 -7.14 -2.79 9.39
C TRP A 31 -7.21 -3.21 7.91
N ASP A 32 -6.08 -3.46 7.26
CA ASP A 32 -6.04 -3.89 5.84
C ASP A 32 -6.70 -5.27 5.62
N LEU A 33 -6.64 -6.15 6.62
CA LEU A 33 -7.29 -7.46 6.60
C LEU A 33 -8.82 -7.36 6.70
N GLU A 34 -9.33 -6.34 7.40
CA GLU A 34 -10.78 -6.08 7.52
C GLU A 34 -11.36 -5.36 6.30
N GLN A 35 -10.53 -4.75 5.43
CA GLN A 35 -11.00 -4.04 4.24
C GLN A 35 -11.45 -4.98 3.11
N ASP A 36 -12.62 -4.70 2.54
CA ASP A 36 -13.18 -5.34 1.36
C ASP A 36 -13.38 -4.33 0.21
N PHE A 37 -14.07 -4.74 -0.86
CA PHE A 37 -14.31 -3.83 -1.99
C PHE A 37 -15.29 -2.72 -1.66
N ASP A 38 -16.30 -2.98 -0.82
CA ASP A 38 -17.33 -2.01 -0.47
C ASP A 38 -16.75 -0.91 0.43
N SER A 39 -15.84 -1.27 1.34
CA SER A 39 -15.17 -0.31 2.22
C SER A 39 -14.21 0.62 1.47
N ILE A 40 -13.57 0.15 0.39
CA ILE A 40 -12.57 0.91 -0.39
C ILE A 40 -13.19 1.74 -1.52
N ALA A 41 -14.34 1.33 -2.05
CA ALA A 41 -15.02 1.98 -3.16
C ALA A 41 -15.22 3.51 -3.00
N PRO A 42 -15.75 4.05 -1.88
CA PRO A 42 -15.98 5.49 -1.76
C PRO A 42 -14.68 6.30 -1.84
N TYR A 43 -13.61 5.83 -1.20
CA TYR A 43 -12.30 6.49 -1.22
C TYR A 43 -11.67 6.47 -2.61
N THR A 44 -11.83 5.37 -3.35
CA THR A 44 -11.35 5.30 -4.74
C THR A 44 -12.03 6.34 -5.63
N ILE A 45 -13.31 6.62 -5.38
CA ILE A 45 -14.05 7.67 -6.10
C ILE A 45 -13.54 9.05 -5.71
N GLU A 46 -13.39 9.32 -4.40
CA GLU A 46 -12.87 10.60 -3.89
C GLU A 46 -11.51 10.94 -4.51
N GLU A 47 -10.55 10.00 -4.45
CA GLU A 47 -9.21 10.16 -5.03
C GLU A 47 -9.24 10.45 -6.54
N ALA A 48 -10.18 9.86 -7.29
CA ALA A 48 -10.33 10.12 -8.72
C ALA A 48 -10.88 11.52 -9.06
N TYR A 49 -11.46 12.23 -8.08
CA TYR A 49 -11.83 13.64 -8.21
C TYR A 49 -10.75 14.60 -7.69
N GLU A 50 -9.72 14.10 -7.00
CA GLU A 50 -8.59 14.90 -6.49
C GLU A 50 -7.42 15.04 -7.48
N VAL A 51 -7.48 14.33 -8.61
CA VAL A 51 -6.46 14.35 -9.68
C VAL A 51 -6.39 15.66 -10.45
#